data_AF-A0A0R0J4J3-F1
#
_entry.id   AF-A0A0R0J4J3-F1
#
_cell.length_a   1.000
_cell.length_b   1.000
_cell.length_c   1.000
_cell.angle_alpha   90.00
_cell.angle_beta   90.00
_cell.angle_gamma   90.00
#
_symmetry.space_group_name_H-M   'P 1'
#
loop_
_entity.id
_entity.type
_entity.pdbx_description
1 polymer ?
#
loop_
_entity_poly.entity_id
_entity_poly.type
_entity_poly.pdbx_seq_one_letter_code
_entity_poly.pdbx_strand_id
1 'polypeptide(L)' 'CACFKIVVNACVVLSTRPKQIHEVKDFLLTPRRKDVRSMKIMRSRDVVKFKVRCSKYLYTLYVFDPEKADKLKQSLPPG' A
#
# COMPACT_ATOMS: atom_id res chain seq x y z
N CYS A 1 3.46 -21.15 15.02
CA CYS A 1 3.94 -19.85 14.50
C CYS A 1 3.06 -19.30 13.38
N ALA A 2 2.07 -18.46 13.70
CA ALA A 2 1.16 -17.87 12.70
C ALA A 2 1.84 -16.91 11.71
N CYS A 3 2.91 -16.22 12.12
CA CYS A 3 3.64 -15.26 11.27
C CYS A 3 4.16 -15.87 9.95
N PHE A 4 4.70 -17.09 9.95
CA PHE A 4 5.30 -17.68 8.76
C PHE A 4 4.25 -18.01 7.69
N LYS A 5 3.10 -18.60 8.09
CA LYS A 5 1.97 -18.86 7.19
C LYS A 5 1.39 -17.58 6.59
N ILE A 6 1.29 -16.50 7.37
CA ILE A 6 0.78 -15.20 6.89
C ILE A 6 1.70 -14.59 5.83
N VAL A 7 3.03 -14.62 6.03
CA VAL A 7 3.99 -14.05 5.07
C VAL A 7 4.02 -14.85 3.77
N VAL A 8 4.02 -16.18 3.83
CA VAL A 8 4.01 -17.02 2.62
C VAL A 8 2.71 -16.81 1.84
N ASN A 9 1.55 -16.82 2.51
CA ASN A 9 0.27 -16.57 1.84
C ASN A 9 0.20 -15.16 1.24
N ALA A 10 0.72 -14.14 1.96
CA ALA A 10 0.89 -12.79 1.44
C ALA A 10 1.90 -12.71 0.28
N CYS A 11 2.93 -13.55 0.25
CA CYS A 11 3.94 -13.59 -0.81
C CYS A 11 3.35 -14.14 -2.11
N VAL A 12 2.55 -15.22 -2.03
CA VAL A 12 1.97 -15.89 -3.20
C VAL A 12 0.92 -15.01 -3.89
N VAL A 13 0.14 -14.20 -3.17
CA VAL A 13 -0.89 -13.32 -3.78
C VAL A 13 -0.33 -12.09 -4.52
N LEU A 14 0.96 -11.79 -4.41
CA LEU A 14 1.59 -10.59 -5.02
C LEU A 14 2.09 -10.80 -6.45
N SER A 15 1.89 -11.98 -7.05
CA SER A 15 2.45 -12.35 -8.37
C SER A 15 1.92 -11.55 -9.58
N THR A 16 1.04 -10.56 -9.38
CA THR A 16 0.60 -9.66 -10.45
C THR A 16 1.51 -8.43 -10.50
N ARG A 17 2.17 -8.20 -11.65
CA ARG A 17 3.12 -7.09 -11.95
C ARG A 17 2.92 -5.84 -11.06
N PRO A 18 3.79 -5.57 -10.07
CA PRO A 18 3.65 -4.38 -9.23
C PRO A 18 3.89 -3.10 -10.06
N LYS A 19 3.16 -2.04 -9.75
CA LYS A 19 3.36 -0.71 -10.32
C LYS A 19 3.71 0.28 -9.21
N GLN A 20 4.79 1.01 -9.35
CA GLN A 20 5.16 2.06 -8.41
C GLN A 20 4.47 3.37 -8.84
N ILE A 21 3.88 4.08 -7.90
CA ILE A 21 3.38 5.44 -8.08
C ILE A 21 4.46 6.38 -7.54
N HIS A 22 4.85 7.39 -8.32
CA HIS A 22 5.79 8.43 -7.87
C HIS A 22 5.06 9.67 -7.34
N GLU A 23 3.85 9.94 -7.83
CA GLU A 23 3.06 11.09 -7.43
C GLU A 23 2.11 10.79 -6.28
N VAL A 24 2.14 11.64 -5.25
CA VAL A 24 1.20 11.56 -4.13
C VAL A 24 -0.25 11.80 -4.57
N LYS A 25 -0.46 12.67 -5.58
CA LYS A 25 -1.80 12.97 -6.12
C LYS A 25 -2.45 11.71 -6.72
N ASP A 26 -1.73 10.99 -7.57
CA ASP A 26 -2.17 9.72 -8.14
C ASP A 26 -2.41 8.66 -7.07
N PHE A 27 -1.55 8.64 -6.04
CA PHE A 27 -1.74 7.75 -4.92
C PHE A 27 -3.03 8.06 -4.15
N LEU A 28 -3.38 9.32 -3.89
CA LEU A 28 -4.63 9.69 -3.20
C LEU A 28 -5.88 9.37 -4.02
N LEU A 29 -5.79 9.44 -5.35
CA LEU A 29 -6.87 9.05 -6.25
C LEU A 29 -7.05 7.54 -6.33
N THR A 30 -5.99 6.75 -6.13
CA THR A 30 -6.03 5.30 -6.33
C THR A 30 -7.00 4.60 -5.35
N PRO A 31 -6.93 4.77 -4.01
CA PRO A 31 -7.87 4.20 -3.04
C PRO A 31 -9.33 4.59 -3.24
N ARG A 32 -9.62 5.73 -3.88
CA ARG A 32 -10.99 6.17 -4.18
C ARG A 32 -11.59 5.44 -5.39
N ARG A 33 -10.80 4.70 -6.16
CA ARG A 33 -11.28 3.97 -7.34
C ARG A 33 -12.08 2.73 -6.91
N LYS A 34 -13.13 2.42 -7.68
CA LYS A 34 -14.02 1.26 -7.42
C LYS A 34 -13.32 -0.10 -7.56
N ASP A 35 -12.15 -0.17 -8.20
CA ASP A 35 -11.40 -1.41 -8.43
C ASP A 35 -10.42 -1.77 -7.30
N VAL A 36 -10.28 -0.90 -6.29
CA VAL A 36 -9.46 -1.15 -5.11
C VAL A 36 -10.16 -2.12 -4.17
N ARG A 37 -9.46 -3.20 -3.84
CA ARG A 37 -9.95 -4.26 -2.96
C ARG A 37 -9.46 -4.11 -1.54
N SER A 38 -8.21 -3.69 -1.37
CA SER A 38 -7.61 -3.50 -0.05
C SER A 38 -6.43 -2.56 -0.11
N MET A 39 -6.17 -1.87 0.99
CA MET A 39 -4.97 -1.08 1.19
C MET A 39 -4.25 -1.54 2.44
N LYS A 40 -2.92 -1.54 2.39
CA LYS A 40 -2.06 -1.94 3.50
C LYS A 40 -0.96 -0.91 3.68
N ILE A 41 -0.86 -0.36 4.88
CA ILE A 41 0.21 0.53 5.28
C ILE A 41 1.26 -0.32 5.98
N MET A 42 2.46 -0.38 5.43
CA MET A 42 3.58 -1.15 5.96
C MET A 42 4.70 -0.19 6.38
N ARG A 43 4.85 0.00 7.68
CA ARG A 43 5.96 0.77 8.26
C ARG A 43 7.21 -0.12 8.28
N SER A 44 8.28 0.34 7.63
CA SER A 44 9.64 -0.20 7.72
C SER A 44 10.51 0.81 8.50
N ARG A 45 11.76 0.46 8.83
CA ARG A 45 12.66 1.27 9.68
C ARG A 45 12.66 2.76 9.32
N ASP A 46 12.98 3.08 8.06
CA ASP A 46 13.10 4.47 7.59
C ASP A 46 12.10 4.82 6.48
N VAL A 47 11.19 3.89 6.15
CA VAL A 47 10.29 4.03 4.99
C VAL A 47 8.92 3.47 5.29
N VAL A 48 7.89 4.26 5.02
CA VAL A 48 6.50 3.79 5.02
C VAL A 48 6.11 3.42 3.61
N LYS A 49 5.75 2.15 3.41
CA LYS A 49 5.25 1.62 2.15
C LYS A 49 3.74 1.56 2.19
N PHE A 50 3.09 2.32 1.32
CA PHE A 50 1.66 2.20 1.10
C PHE A 50 1.42 1.25 -0.06
N LYS A 51 0.74 0.14 0.21
CA LYS A 51 0.39 -0.88 -0.79
C LYS A 51 -1.12 -0.81 -1.05
N VAL A 52 -1.53 -0.66 -2.29
CA VAL A 52 -2.94 -0.65 -2.69
C VAL A 52 -3.18 -1.78 -3.69
N ARG A 53 -4.07 -2.70 -3.32
CA ARG A 53 -4.45 -3.84 -4.16
C ARG A 53 -5.60 -3.45 -5.06
N CYS A 54 -5.32 -3.27 -6.34
CA CYS A 54 -6.35 -3.17 -7.37
C CYS A 54 -6.64 -4.54 -7.98
N SER A 55 -7.66 -4.62 -8.81
CA SER A 55 -8.02 -5.86 -9.50
C SER A 55 -6.92 -6.40 -10.42
N LYS A 56 -6.15 -5.52 -11.07
CA LYS A 56 -5.12 -5.90 -12.05
C LYS A 56 -3.68 -5.82 -11.54
N TYR A 57 -3.36 -4.79 -10.76
CA TYR A 57 -2.00 -4.49 -10.31
C TYR A 57 -1.97 -4.16 -8.82
N LEU A 58 -0.81 -4.38 -8.19
CA LEU A 58 -0.51 -3.84 -6.88
C LEU A 58 0.18 -2.49 -7.06
N TYR A 59 -0.44 -1.41 -6.60
CA TYR A 59 0.21 -0.12 -6.56
C TYR A 59 1.00 0.05 -5.27
N THR A 60 2.19 0.61 -5.36
CA THR A 60 3.03 0.92 -4.20
C THR A 60 3.50 2.37 -4.23
N LEU A 61 3.37 3.05 -3.09
CA LEU A 61 3.98 4.36 -2.85
C LEU A 61 4.96 4.22 -1.68
N TYR A 62 6.15 4.80 -1.84
CA TYR A 62 7.20 4.82 -0.83
C TYR A 62 7.34 6.24 -0.31
N VAL A 63 7.25 6.39 1.00
CA VAL A 63 7.40 7.68 1.67
C VAL A 63 8.50 7.53 2.70
N PHE A 64 9.56 8.31 2.55
CA PHE A 64 10.72 8.33 3.43
C PHE A 64 10.48 9.22 4.65
N ASP A 65 9.69 10.28 4.50
CA ASP A 65 9.35 11.19 5.59
C ASP A 65 8.23 10.61 6.48
N PRO A 66 8.47 10.35 7.78
CA PRO A 66 7.44 9.80 8.67
C PRO A 66 6.27 10.77 8.85
N GLU A 67 6.54 12.08 8.95
CA GLU A 67 5.50 13.10 9.09
C GLU A 67 4.58 13.18 7.86
N LYS A 68 5.14 13.08 6.66
CA LYS A 68 4.33 13.04 5.42
C LYS A 68 3.53 11.75 5.35
N ALA A 69 4.10 10.63 5.79
CA ALA A 69 3.39 9.36 5.84
C ALA A 69 2.20 9.41 6.82
N ASP A 70 2.33 10.06 7.97
CA ASP A 70 1.22 10.20 8.91
C ASP A 70 0.12 11.14 8.37
N LYS A 71 0.48 12.23 7.68
CA LYS A 71 -0.51 13.08 6.95
C LYS A 71 -1.26 12.28 5.86
N LEU A 72 -0.54 11.41 5.13
CA LEU A 72 -1.16 10.54 4.13
C LEU A 72 -2.07 9.48 4.77
N LYS A 73 -1.68 8.96 5.93
CA LYS A 73 -2.51 8.03 6.70
C LYS A 73 -3.81 8.71 7.15
N GLN A 74 -3.75 9.96 7.61
CA GLN A 74 -4.93 10.75 7.98
C GLN A 74 -5.84 11.08 6.78
N SER A 75 -5.27 11.22 5.59
CA SER A 75 -6.04 11.48 4.37
C SER A 75 -6.87 10.27 3.93
N LEU A 76 -6.52 9.07 4.40
CA LEU A 76 -7.28 7.85 4.17
C LEU A 76 -8.35 7.73 5.25
N PRO A 77 -9.58 7.29 4.91
CA PRO A 77 -10.63 7.13 5.91
C PRO A 77 -10.18 6.13 6.99
N PRO A 78 -10.56 6.33 8.27
CA PRO A 78 -10.47 5.28 9.27
C PRO A 78 -11.42 4.16 8.83
N GLY A 79 -10.85 3.11 8.23
CA GLY A 79 -11.61 1.89 7.90
C GLY A 79 -12.03 1.14 9.15
#